data_AF-A0A1W9JPC4-F1
#
_entry.id   AF-A0A1W9JPC4-F1
#
_cell.length_a   1.000
_cell.length_b   1.000
_cell.length_c   1.000
_cell.angle_alpha   90.00
_cell.angle_beta   90.00
_cell.angle_gamma   90.00
#
_symmetry.space_group_name_H-M   'P 1'
#
loop_
_entity.id
_entity.type
_entity.pdbx_description
1 polymer ?
#
loop_
_entity_poly.entity_id
_entity_poly.type
_entity_poly.pdbx_seq_one_letter_code
_entity_poly.pdbx_strand_id
1 'polypeptide(L)'
;MQVNQTKSQFVAVASIAAELSAVMEVAKEISLAAANAKAIAFRAGEKAKGFQPITDFINELAKDTIELVNNINEYAFHLYRLTVNEQRMTEACRRFEKVGQLSVGARFADSLHTPLQEVRLRTQVCHREFIIQVSELLIKLADVMHPARAARVIAANSRIEASQAGEYLQSLQAVAESVDNAAQIINDKVHKCRSALTIINVAE
;
A
#
# COMPACT_ATOMS: atom_id res chain seq x y z
N MET A 1 11.64 -18.33 18.95
CA MET A 1 11.74 -17.06 18.20
C MET A 1 10.79 -16.99 16.99
N GLN A 2 10.60 -18.06 16.20
CA GLN A 2 9.72 -18.05 15.01
C GLN A 2 8.28 -17.58 15.23
N VAL A 3 7.60 -17.95 16.32
CA VAL A 3 6.19 -17.56 16.56
C VAL A 3 5.99 -16.03 16.67
N ASN A 4 7.00 -15.29 17.17
CA ASN A 4 6.93 -13.83 17.21
C ASN A 4 7.18 -13.19 15.84
N GLN A 5 8.05 -13.78 15.01
CA GLN A 5 8.28 -13.33 13.63
C GLN A 5 7.05 -13.58 12.75
N THR A 6 6.41 -14.74 12.86
CA THR A 6 5.15 -15.06 12.16
C THR A 6 4.05 -14.06 12.51
N LYS A 7 3.84 -13.80 13.81
CA LYS A 7 2.87 -12.79 14.25
C LYS A 7 3.21 -11.41 13.71
N SER A 8 4.50 -11.07 13.67
CA SER A 8 4.98 -9.82 13.07
C SER A 8 4.68 -9.73 11.57
N GLN A 9 4.80 -10.83 10.81
CA GLN A 9 4.50 -10.85 9.37
C GLN A 9 3.00 -10.70 9.09
N PHE A 10 2.13 -11.41 9.82
CA PHE A 10 0.68 -11.25 9.67
C PHE A 10 0.22 -9.84 10.01
N VAL A 11 0.70 -9.29 11.13
CA VAL A 11 0.35 -7.94 11.55
C VAL A 11 0.88 -6.92 10.55
N ALA A 12 2.09 -7.09 10.03
CA ALA A 12 2.65 -6.22 9.01
C ALA A 12 1.81 -6.23 7.73
N VAL A 13 1.52 -7.41 7.15
CA VAL A 13 0.72 -7.49 5.92
C VAL A 13 -0.72 -6.99 6.13
N ALA A 14 -1.35 -7.31 7.28
CA ALA A 14 -2.70 -6.84 7.59
C ALA A 14 -2.75 -5.32 7.81
N SER A 15 -1.70 -4.73 8.40
CA SER A 15 -1.63 -3.28 8.63
C SER A 15 -1.62 -2.47 7.33
N ILE A 16 -1.13 -3.05 6.23
CA ILE A 16 -1.07 -2.38 4.92
C ILE A 16 -2.48 -2.04 4.44
N ALA A 17 -3.43 -2.97 4.56
CA ALA A 17 -4.81 -2.73 4.14
C ALA A 17 -5.44 -1.58 4.95
N ALA A 18 -5.14 -1.48 6.24
CA ALA A 18 -5.64 -0.40 7.09
C ALA A 18 -5.03 0.96 6.69
N GLU A 19 -3.72 1.01 6.47
CA GLU A 19 -3.03 2.25 6.08
C GLU A 19 -3.46 2.70 4.67
N LEU A 20 -3.61 1.78 3.71
CA LEU A 20 -4.12 2.08 2.37
C LEU A 20 -5.59 2.49 2.36
N SER A 21 -6.41 1.95 3.26
CA SER A 21 -7.79 2.43 3.42
C SER A 21 -7.82 3.90 3.83
N ALA A 22 -6.93 4.32 4.74
CA ALA A 22 -6.79 5.72 5.12
C ALA A 22 -6.30 6.60 3.95
N VAL A 23 -5.38 6.10 3.11
CA VAL A 23 -4.96 6.80 1.88
C VAL A 23 -6.13 7.01 0.94
N MET A 24 -7.00 6.00 0.78
CA MET A 24 -8.18 6.08 -0.09
C MET A 24 -9.20 7.12 0.42
N GLU A 25 -9.43 7.20 1.73
CA GLU A 25 -10.31 8.23 2.31
C GLU A 25 -9.81 9.64 2.00
N VAL A 26 -8.51 9.88 2.22
CA VAL A 26 -7.88 11.17 1.91
C VAL A 26 -7.97 11.51 0.42
N ALA A 27 -7.76 10.54 -0.48
CA ALA A 27 -7.88 10.78 -1.92
C ALA A 27 -9.32 11.14 -2.34
N LYS A 28 -10.34 10.55 -1.70
CA LYS A 28 -11.75 10.90 -1.93
C LYS A 28 -12.06 12.32 -1.45
N GLU A 29 -11.53 12.73 -0.29
CA GLU A 29 -11.67 14.08 0.23
C GLU A 29 -11.06 15.11 -0.74
N ILE A 30 -9.86 14.83 -1.27
CA ILE A 30 -9.22 15.68 -2.29
C ILE A 30 -10.12 15.82 -3.53
N SER A 31 -10.65 14.72 -4.06
CA SER A 31 -11.51 14.74 -5.25
C SER A 31 -12.75 15.60 -5.03
N LEU A 32 -13.37 15.50 -3.85
CA LEU A 32 -14.51 16.33 -3.48
C LEU A 32 -14.13 17.81 -3.35
N ALA A 33 -13.01 18.11 -2.69
CA ALA A 33 -12.49 19.47 -2.56
C ALA A 33 -12.19 20.10 -3.93
N ALA A 34 -11.59 19.34 -4.84
CA ALA A 34 -11.30 19.77 -6.21
C ALA A 34 -12.57 20.05 -7.01
N ALA A 35 -13.59 19.20 -6.90
CA ALA A 35 -14.88 19.41 -7.56
C ALA A 35 -15.58 20.70 -7.06
N ASN A 36 -15.55 20.93 -5.74
CA ASN A 36 -16.09 22.15 -5.14
C ASN A 36 -15.30 23.39 -5.59
N ALA A 37 -13.97 23.30 -5.61
CA ALA A 37 -13.09 24.36 -6.08
C ALA A 37 -13.34 24.70 -7.55
N LYS A 38 -13.57 23.70 -8.40
CA LYS A 38 -13.89 23.88 -9.81
C LYS A 38 -15.17 24.69 -9.99
N ALA A 39 -16.21 24.41 -9.19
CA ALA A 39 -17.45 25.17 -9.21
C ALA A 39 -17.23 26.64 -8.76
N ILE A 40 -16.37 26.87 -7.77
CA ILE A 40 -16.01 28.22 -7.30
C ILE A 40 -15.23 28.96 -8.40
N ALA A 41 -14.23 28.33 -8.99
CA ALA A 41 -13.43 28.91 -10.07
C ALA A 41 -14.31 29.27 -11.28
N PHE A 42 -15.28 28.42 -11.61
CA PHE A 42 -16.28 28.71 -12.65
C PHE A 42 -17.13 29.95 -12.30
N ARG A 43 -17.59 30.08 -11.05
CA ARG A 43 -18.37 31.24 -10.59
C ARG A 43 -17.56 32.53 -10.57
N ALA A 44 -16.28 32.45 -10.24
CA ALA A 44 -15.36 33.59 -10.23
C ALA A 44 -15.03 34.13 -11.63
N GLY A 45 -15.30 33.35 -12.67
CA GLY A 45 -15.07 33.74 -14.06
C GLY A 45 -13.61 34.05 -14.34
N GLU A 46 -13.35 35.18 -15.00
CA GLU A 46 -11.98 35.60 -15.36
C GLU A 46 -11.06 35.79 -14.15
N LYS A 47 -11.58 36.06 -12.95
CA LYS A 47 -10.77 36.23 -11.73
C LYS A 47 -10.07 34.94 -11.27
N ALA A 48 -10.57 33.76 -11.63
CA ALA A 48 -9.99 32.48 -11.23
C ALA A 48 -9.86 31.49 -12.41
N LYS A 49 -9.72 32.01 -13.62
CA LYS A 49 -9.66 31.20 -14.84
C LYS A 49 -8.44 30.28 -14.87
N GLY A 50 -7.30 30.73 -14.35
CA GLY A 50 -6.10 29.88 -14.21
C GLY A 50 -6.24 28.79 -13.16
N PHE A 51 -7.26 28.85 -12.30
CA PHE A 51 -7.53 27.85 -11.28
C PHE A 51 -8.29 26.62 -11.83
N GLN A 52 -8.98 26.73 -12.97
CA GLN A 52 -9.71 25.60 -13.56
C GLN A 52 -8.80 24.43 -13.96
N PRO A 53 -7.71 24.63 -14.74
CA PRO A 53 -6.77 23.56 -15.05
C PRO A 53 -6.16 22.90 -13.81
N ILE A 54 -5.95 23.69 -12.76
CA ILE A 54 -5.43 23.21 -11.47
C ILE A 54 -6.44 22.25 -10.83
N THR A 55 -7.73 22.62 -10.77
CA THR A 55 -8.77 21.75 -10.19
C THR A 55 -9.00 20.47 -10.98
N ASP A 56 -8.85 20.53 -12.30
CA ASP A 56 -8.92 19.34 -13.15
C ASP A 56 -7.75 18.39 -12.88
N PHE A 57 -6.54 18.93 -12.80
CA PHE A 57 -5.35 18.16 -12.44
C PHE A 57 -5.48 17.52 -11.05
N ILE A 58 -5.94 18.26 -10.04
CA ILE A 58 -6.13 17.71 -8.68
C ILE A 58 -7.14 16.55 -8.71
N ASN A 59 -8.20 16.66 -9.51
CA ASN A 59 -9.21 15.61 -9.61
C ASN A 59 -8.69 14.38 -10.36
N GLU A 60 -7.89 14.55 -11.41
CA GLU A 60 -7.19 13.43 -12.09
C GLU A 60 -6.24 12.73 -11.14
N LEU A 61 -5.40 13.49 -10.42
CA LEU A 61 -4.46 12.95 -9.44
C LEU A 61 -5.17 12.15 -8.34
N ALA A 62 -6.30 12.64 -7.85
CA ALA A 62 -7.10 11.95 -6.85
C ALA A 62 -7.64 10.61 -7.40
N LYS A 63 -8.12 10.58 -8.64
CA LYS A 63 -8.59 9.34 -9.30
C LYS A 63 -7.45 8.35 -9.49
N ASP A 64 -6.31 8.80 -10.01
CA ASP A 64 -5.13 7.95 -10.21
C ASP A 64 -4.65 7.36 -8.87
N THR A 65 -4.67 8.17 -7.81
CA THR A 65 -4.34 7.71 -6.45
C THR A 65 -5.32 6.65 -5.95
N ILE A 66 -6.63 6.85 -6.15
CA ILE A 66 -7.66 5.87 -5.75
C ILE A 66 -7.48 4.56 -6.51
N GLU A 67 -7.28 4.61 -7.83
CA GLU A 67 -7.08 3.43 -8.66
C GLU A 67 -5.82 2.66 -8.23
N LEU A 68 -4.70 3.37 -8.05
CA LEU A 68 -3.45 2.77 -7.63
C LEU A 68 -3.57 2.11 -6.24
N VAL A 69 -4.21 2.78 -5.29
CA VAL A 69 -4.43 2.25 -3.93
C VAL A 69 -5.34 1.03 -3.95
N ASN A 70 -6.38 1.01 -4.77
CA ASN A 70 -7.24 -0.17 -4.94
C ASN A 70 -6.44 -1.35 -5.48
N ASN A 71 -5.64 -1.15 -6.53
CA ASN A 71 -4.77 -2.17 -7.08
C ASN A 71 -3.81 -2.70 -5.99
N ILE A 72 -3.17 -1.82 -5.21
CA ILE A 72 -2.26 -2.24 -4.13
C ILE A 72 -3.00 -3.02 -3.04
N ASN A 73 -4.23 -2.64 -2.68
CA ASN A 73 -5.03 -3.37 -1.71
C ASN A 73 -5.35 -4.80 -2.17
N GLU A 74 -5.68 -4.99 -3.45
CA GLU A 74 -5.88 -6.34 -4.01
C GLU A 74 -4.61 -7.19 -3.93
N TYR A 75 -3.45 -6.60 -4.26
CA TYR A 75 -2.15 -7.26 -4.10
C TYR A 75 -1.83 -7.57 -2.64
N ALA A 76 -2.12 -6.66 -1.71
CA ALA A 76 -1.92 -6.88 -0.27
C ALA A 76 -2.81 -8.04 0.24
N PHE A 77 -4.04 -8.15 -0.26
CA PHE A 77 -4.93 -9.27 0.05
C PHE A 77 -4.40 -10.60 -0.50
N HIS A 78 -3.86 -10.60 -1.72
CA HIS A 78 -3.18 -11.77 -2.28
C HIS A 78 -1.98 -12.19 -1.42
N LEU A 79 -1.13 -11.23 -1.05
CA LEU A 79 0.03 -11.46 -0.19
C LEU A 79 -0.38 -12.02 1.18
N TYR A 80 -1.45 -11.50 1.78
CA TYR A 80 -1.98 -12.02 3.04
C TYR A 80 -2.31 -13.53 2.95
N ARG A 81 -2.98 -13.95 1.87
CA ARG A 81 -3.28 -15.37 1.63
C ARG A 81 -2.02 -16.20 1.46
N LEU A 82 -1.02 -15.68 0.77
CA LEU A 82 0.29 -16.34 0.63
C LEU A 82 1.00 -16.49 1.97
N THR A 83 0.98 -15.47 2.83
CA THR A 83 1.55 -15.56 4.20
C THR A 83 0.88 -16.67 5.00
N VAL A 84 -0.46 -16.81 4.93
CA VAL A 84 -1.16 -17.91 5.60
C VAL A 84 -0.70 -19.27 5.08
N ASN A 85 -0.55 -19.40 3.76
CA ASN A 85 -0.13 -20.65 3.12
C ASN A 85 1.33 -21.00 3.44
N GLU A 86 2.24 -20.03 3.38
CA GLU A 86 3.65 -20.20 3.74
C GLU A 86 3.78 -20.70 5.18
N GLN A 87 3.05 -20.09 6.12
CA GLN A 87 3.08 -20.50 7.53
C GLN A 87 2.52 -21.91 7.75
N ARG A 88 1.43 -22.25 7.07
CA ARG A 88 0.87 -23.62 7.11
C ARG A 88 1.86 -24.63 6.55
N MET A 89 2.55 -24.29 5.47
CA MET A 89 3.52 -25.17 4.82
C MET A 89 4.77 -25.36 5.69
N THR A 90 5.29 -24.28 6.27
CA THR A 90 6.41 -24.30 7.21
C THR A 90 6.10 -25.14 8.45
N GLU A 91 4.91 -25.00 9.03
CA GLU A 91 4.48 -25.85 10.16
C GLU A 91 4.29 -27.32 9.75
N ALA A 92 3.74 -27.57 8.56
CA ALA A 92 3.63 -28.93 8.04
C ALA A 92 5.02 -29.58 7.88
N CYS A 93 5.95 -28.89 7.23
CA CYS A 93 7.33 -29.36 7.06
C CYS A 93 7.98 -29.67 8.41
N ARG A 94 7.87 -28.77 9.39
CA ARG A 94 8.39 -28.97 10.74
C ARG A 94 7.81 -30.22 11.41
N ARG A 95 6.52 -30.50 11.23
CA ARG A 95 5.88 -31.71 11.75
C ARG A 95 6.37 -32.98 11.05
N PHE A 96 6.49 -32.95 9.72
CA PHE A 96 7.04 -34.08 8.96
C PHE A 96 8.49 -34.38 9.38
N GLU A 97 9.32 -33.36 9.57
CA GLU A 97 10.68 -33.52 10.07
C GLU A 97 10.72 -34.13 11.46
N LYS A 98 9.84 -33.67 12.37
CA LYS A 98 9.71 -34.24 13.71
C LYS A 98 9.30 -35.71 13.67
N VAL A 99 8.33 -36.08 12.82
CA VAL A 99 7.93 -37.49 12.67
C VAL A 99 9.08 -38.31 12.11
N GLY A 100 9.80 -37.79 11.09
CA GLY A 100 10.97 -38.45 10.52
C GLY A 100 12.03 -38.77 11.59
N GLN A 101 12.33 -37.81 12.47
CA GLN A 101 13.25 -38.00 13.60
C GLN A 101 12.76 -39.05 14.60
N LEU A 102 11.46 -39.07 14.91
CA LEU A 102 10.87 -40.01 15.87
C LEU A 102 10.69 -41.42 15.30
N SER A 103 10.61 -41.56 13.97
CA SER A 103 10.42 -42.84 13.29
C SER A 103 11.71 -43.62 13.05
N VAL A 104 12.88 -43.11 13.47
CA VAL A 104 14.16 -43.80 13.28
C VAL A 104 14.10 -45.19 13.92
N GLY A 105 14.32 -46.23 13.11
CA GLY A 105 14.24 -47.64 13.53
C GLY A 105 12.84 -48.26 13.50
N ALA A 106 11.80 -47.51 13.10
CA ALA A 106 10.47 -48.06 12.90
C ALA A 106 10.39 -48.90 11.61
N ARG A 107 9.56 -49.95 11.61
CA ARG A 107 9.38 -50.90 10.49
C ARG A 107 9.10 -50.25 9.13
N PHE A 108 8.47 -49.08 9.12
CA PHE A 108 8.06 -48.37 7.91
C PHE A 108 8.65 -46.95 7.82
N ALA A 109 9.78 -46.67 8.48
CA ALA A 109 10.40 -45.34 8.50
C ALA A 109 10.66 -44.79 7.08
N ASP A 110 11.09 -45.65 6.16
CA ASP A 110 11.41 -45.26 4.78
C ASP A 110 10.21 -44.74 3.99
N SER A 111 8.98 -45.13 4.37
CA SER A 111 7.75 -44.63 3.73
C SER A 111 7.54 -43.12 3.90
N LEU A 112 8.21 -42.50 4.88
CA LEU A 112 8.15 -41.06 5.12
C LEU A 112 9.13 -40.25 4.26
N HIS A 113 10.08 -40.90 3.56
CA HIS A 113 11.10 -40.19 2.80
C HIS A 113 10.51 -39.34 1.68
N THR A 114 9.63 -39.92 0.85
CA THR A 114 8.99 -39.22 -0.27
C THR A 114 8.10 -38.07 0.20
N PRO A 115 7.14 -38.26 1.14
CA PRO A 115 6.34 -37.14 1.66
C PRO A 115 7.18 -36.02 2.29
N LEU A 116 8.29 -36.37 2.97
CA LEU A 116 9.19 -35.39 3.58
C LEU A 116 9.94 -34.56 2.53
N GLN A 117 10.38 -35.19 1.43
CA GLN A 117 11.00 -34.45 0.32
C GLN A 117 9.99 -33.54 -0.38
N GLU A 118 8.76 -34.02 -0.61
CA GLU A 118 7.70 -33.23 -1.25
C GLU A 118 7.33 -32.00 -0.43
N VAL A 119 7.13 -32.14 0.89
CA VAL A 119 6.77 -30.99 1.74
C VAL A 119 7.91 -29.97 1.81
N ARG A 120 9.17 -30.42 1.83
CA ARG A 120 10.34 -29.52 1.79
C ARG A 120 10.38 -28.70 0.49
N LEU A 121 10.23 -29.37 -0.65
CA LEU A 121 10.21 -28.71 -1.95
C LEU A 121 9.06 -27.68 -2.02
N ARG A 122 7.85 -28.06 -1.60
CA ARG A 122 6.68 -27.17 -1.60
C ARG A 122 6.85 -25.97 -0.66
N THR A 123 7.49 -26.17 0.49
CA THR A 123 7.82 -25.08 1.43
C THR A 123 8.77 -24.08 0.78
N GLN A 124 9.84 -24.54 0.14
CA GLN A 124 10.80 -23.68 -0.55
C GLN A 124 10.17 -22.88 -1.69
N VAL A 125 9.32 -23.53 -2.51
CA VAL A 125 8.59 -22.86 -3.59
C VAL A 125 7.67 -21.78 -3.04
N CYS A 126 6.88 -22.10 -2.01
CA CYS A 126 5.95 -21.16 -1.39
C CYS A 126 6.69 -19.96 -0.75
N HIS A 127 7.82 -20.20 -0.10
CA HIS A 127 8.64 -19.15 0.49
C HIS A 127 9.24 -18.22 -0.58
N ARG A 128 9.76 -18.78 -1.68
CA ARG A 128 10.28 -17.98 -2.80
C ARG A 128 9.19 -17.11 -3.43
N GLU A 129 8.01 -17.67 -3.66
CA GLU A 129 6.85 -16.93 -4.18
C GLU A 129 6.48 -15.78 -3.24
N PHE A 130 6.46 -16.02 -1.93
CA PHE A 130 6.21 -14.99 -0.93
C PHE A 130 7.21 -13.82 -1.01
N ILE A 131 8.52 -14.08 -1.08
CA ILE A 131 9.55 -13.03 -1.19
C ILE A 131 9.37 -12.19 -2.46
N ILE A 132 9.09 -12.84 -3.59
CA ILE A 132 8.83 -12.15 -4.86
C ILE A 132 7.63 -11.21 -4.71
N GLN A 133 6.54 -11.69 -4.12
CA GLN A 133 5.31 -10.92 -3.94
C GLN A 133 5.47 -9.77 -2.94
N VAL A 134 6.27 -9.92 -1.88
CA VAL A 134 6.66 -8.81 -0.98
C VAL A 134 7.40 -7.73 -1.76
N SER A 135 8.34 -8.12 -2.62
CA SER A 135 9.14 -7.19 -3.43
C SER A 135 8.28 -6.44 -4.44
N GLU A 136 7.34 -7.11 -5.10
CA GLU A 136 6.38 -6.47 -6.02
C GLU A 136 5.49 -5.46 -5.29
N LEU A 137 5.01 -5.79 -4.08
CA LEU A 137 4.18 -4.88 -3.28
C LEU A 137 4.97 -3.63 -2.87
N LEU A 138 6.25 -3.77 -2.52
CA LEU A 138 7.14 -2.64 -2.21
C LEU A 138 7.32 -1.70 -3.40
N ILE A 139 7.45 -2.24 -4.62
CA ILE A 139 7.54 -1.46 -5.86
C ILE A 139 6.25 -0.68 -6.08
N LYS A 140 5.08 -1.34 -6.00
CA LYS A 140 3.78 -0.66 -6.20
C LYS A 140 3.51 0.42 -5.15
N LEU A 141 3.92 0.21 -3.90
CA LEU A 141 3.86 1.25 -2.87
C LEU A 141 4.74 2.46 -3.22
N ALA A 142 5.88 2.25 -3.87
CA ALA A 142 6.71 3.37 -4.34
C ALA A 142 6.01 4.18 -5.44
N ASP A 143 5.21 3.55 -6.29
CA ASP A 143 4.47 4.22 -7.36
C ASP A 143 3.50 5.29 -6.81
N VAL A 144 2.89 5.05 -5.64
CA VAL A 144 1.97 6.02 -4.98
C VAL A 144 2.69 7.33 -4.60
N MET A 145 4.01 7.29 -4.44
CA MET A 145 4.78 8.49 -4.12
C MET A 145 4.83 9.49 -5.27
N HIS A 146 4.63 9.06 -6.52
CA HIS A 146 4.64 9.96 -7.68
C HIS A 146 3.45 10.93 -7.67
N PRO A 147 2.18 10.48 -7.60
CA PRO A 147 1.03 11.35 -7.39
C PRO A 147 1.20 12.27 -6.17
N ALA A 148 1.65 11.75 -5.03
CA ALA A 148 1.83 12.56 -3.82
C ALA A 148 2.86 13.70 -3.99
N ARG A 149 3.92 13.51 -4.79
CA ARG A 149 4.88 14.59 -5.09
C ARG A 149 4.29 15.62 -6.05
N ALA A 150 3.59 15.16 -7.08
CA ALA A 150 2.91 16.05 -8.03
C ALA A 150 1.89 16.94 -7.30
N ALA A 151 1.12 16.36 -6.36
CA ALA A 151 0.14 17.08 -5.56
C ALA A 151 0.75 18.25 -4.78
N ARG A 152 1.94 18.07 -4.18
CA ARG A 152 2.64 19.14 -3.45
C ARG A 152 3.07 20.31 -4.33
N VAL A 153 3.60 20.01 -5.52
CA VAL A 153 3.97 21.06 -6.51
C VAL A 153 2.73 21.85 -6.93
N ILE A 154 1.63 21.14 -7.18
CA ILE A 154 0.38 21.76 -7.60
C ILE A 154 -0.27 22.56 -6.48
N ALA A 155 -0.20 22.10 -5.22
CA ALA A 155 -0.68 22.86 -4.07
C ALA A 155 0.05 24.20 -3.95
N ALA A 156 1.37 24.22 -4.16
CA ALA A 156 2.14 25.47 -4.17
C ALA A 156 1.68 26.42 -5.29
N ASN A 157 1.51 25.91 -6.51
CA ASN A 157 1.00 26.70 -7.65
C ASN A 157 -0.44 27.19 -7.41
N SER A 158 -1.27 26.36 -6.77
CA SER A 158 -2.65 26.70 -6.40
C SER A 158 -2.70 27.89 -5.44
N ARG A 159 -1.78 28.00 -4.47
CA ARG A 159 -1.73 29.17 -3.57
C ARG A 159 -1.42 30.47 -4.34
N ILE A 160 -0.53 30.41 -5.33
CA ILE A 160 -0.18 31.57 -6.17
C ILE A 160 -1.40 32.01 -6.98
N GLU A 161 -2.10 31.07 -7.61
CA GLU A 161 -3.28 31.38 -8.43
C GLU A 161 -4.46 31.86 -7.57
N ALA A 162 -4.67 31.24 -6.40
CA ALA A 162 -5.68 31.68 -5.44
C ALA A 162 -5.49 33.14 -5.01
N SER A 163 -4.24 33.60 -4.91
CA SER A 163 -3.92 35.00 -4.56
C SER A 163 -4.50 36.03 -5.54
N GLN A 164 -4.79 35.62 -6.77
CA GLN A 164 -5.34 36.48 -7.82
C GLN A 164 -6.88 36.47 -7.85
N ALA A 165 -7.51 35.55 -7.13
CA ALA A 165 -8.96 35.32 -7.20
C ALA A 165 -9.82 36.26 -6.33
N GLY A 166 -9.21 37.27 -5.71
CA GLY A 166 -9.91 38.32 -4.95
C GLY A 166 -10.78 37.74 -3.83
N GLU A 167 -12.09 37.93 -3.92
CA GLU A 167 -13.07 37.45 -2.93
C GLU A 167 -13.10 35.92 -2.74
N TYR A 168 -12.58 35.17 -3.71
CA TYR A 168 -12.51 33.71 -3.65
C TYR A 168 -11.18 33.16 -3.09
N LEU A 169 -10.23 34.06 -2.76
CA LEU A 169 -8.91 33.75 -2.20
C LEU A 169 -8.99 32.66 -1.13
N GLN A 170 -9.77 32.91 -0.08
CA GLN A 170 -9.79 32.05 1.11
C GLN A 170 -10.30 30.64 0.78
N SER A 171 -11.33 30.54 -0.07
CA SER A 171 -11.89 29.25 -0.49
C SER A 171 -10.92 28.45 -1.36
N LEU A 172 -10.23 29.09 -2.30
CA LEU A 172 -9.27 28.43 -3.18
C LEU A 172 -7.95 28.09 -2.47
N GLN A 173 -7.54 28.92 -1.51
CA GLN A 173 -6.38 28.66 -0.66
C GLN A 173 -6.63 27.47 0.28
N ALA A 174 -7.83 27.34 0.85
CA ALA A 174 -8.21 26.18 1.65
C ALA A 174 -8.10 24.86 0.86
N VAL A 175 -8.41 24.89 -0.45
CA VAL A 175 -8.26 23.73 -1.34
C VAL A 175 -6.78 23.39 -1.51
N ALA A 176 -5.93 24.39 -1.76
CA ALA A 176 -4.49 24.19 -1.88
C ALA A 176 -3.88 23.59 -0.60
N GLU A 177 -4.29 24.07 0.57
CA GLU A 177 -3.88 23.53 1.87
C GLU A 177 -4.38 22.09 2.09
N SER A 178 -5.61 21.80 1.70
CA SER A 178 -6.17 20.44 1.76
C SER A 178 -5.39 19.46 0.89
N VAL A 179 -5.00 19.86 -0.33
CA VAL A 179 -4.21 19.02 -1.24
C VAL A 179 -2.80 18.76 -0.69
N ASP A 180 -2.16 19.79 -0.13
CA ASP A 180 -0.82 19.68 0.45
C ASP A 180 -0.81 18.74 1.68
N ASN A 181 -1.77 18.92 2.59
CA ASN A 181 -1.94 18.06 3.76
C ASN A 181 -2.23 16.61 3.35
N ALA A 182 -3.13 16.43 2.38
CA ALA A 182 -3.45 15.11 1.87
C ALA A 182 -2.24 14.41 1.25
N ALA A 183 -1.44 15.13 0.45
CA ALA A 183 -0.20 14.61 -0.12
C ALA A 183 0.80 14.17 0.96
N GLN A 184 0.88 14.90 2.07
CA GLN A 184 1.70 14.53 3.22
C GLN A 184 1.18 13.26 3.89
N ILE A 185 -0.14 13.17 4.14
CA ILE A 185 -0.75 11.97 4.74
C ILE A 185 -0.51 10.75 3.86
N ILE A 186 -0.72 10.86 2.54
CA ILE A 186 -0.45 9.77 1.58
C ILE A 186 1.01 9.32 1.70
N ASN A 187 1.95 10.27 1.75
CA ASN A 187 3.37 9.98 1.88
C ASN A 187 3.67 9.21 3.17
N ASP A 188 3.19 9.71 4.32
CA ASP A 188 3.44 9.12 5.63
C ASP A 188 2.87 7.70 5.73
N LYS A 189 1.65 7.49 5.23
CA LYS A 189 0.96 6.21 5.24
C LYS A 189 1.66 5.18 4.37
N VAL A 190 2.06 5.55 3.16
CA VAL A 190 2.84 4.68 2.25
C VAL A 190 4.20 4.35 2.86
N HIS A 191 4.87 5.31 3.50
CA HIS A 191 6.12 5.04 4.21
C HIS A 191 5.95 4.03 5.34
N LYS A 192 4.88 4.13 6.13
CA LYS A 192 4.56 3.12 7.17
C LYS A 192 4.38 1.73 6.58
N CYS A 193 3.62 1.59 5.49
CA CYS A 193 3.46 0.30 4.79
C CYS A 193 4.82 -0.28 4.37
N ARG A 194 5.67 0.55 3.77
CA ARG A 194 7.01 0.13 3.31
C ARG A 194 7.89 -0.29 4.48
N SER A 195 7.93 0.48 5.57
CA SER A 195 8.69 0.14 6.77
C SER A 195 8.23 -1.19 7.38
N ALA A 196 6.91 -1.44 7.42
CA ALA A 196 6.36 -2.71 7.91
C ALA A 196 6.80 -3.91 7.04
N LEU A 197 6.84 -3.75 5.72
CA LEU A 197 7.30 -4.79 4.79
C LEU A 197 8.81 -5.01 4.80
N THR A 198 9.62 -3.97 4.97
CA THR A 198 11.09 -4.12 5.02
C THR A 198 11.52 -4.98 6.20
N ILE A 199 10.81 -4.93 7.34
CA ILE A 199 11.08 -5.81 8.49
C ILE A 199 10.90 -7.30 8.12
N ILE A 200 9.99 -7.60 7.17
CA ILE A 200 9.78 -8.95 6.66
C ILE A 200 10.93 -9.37 5.73
N ASN A 201 11.43 -8.46 4.90
CA ASN A 201 12.44 -8.72 3.88
C ASN A 201 13.88 -8.82 4.43
N VAL A 202 14.15 -8.25 5.61
CA VAL A 202 15.49 -8.23 6.26
C VAL A 202 15.66 -9.38 7.26
N ALA A 203 14.63 -10.21 7.50
CA ALA A 203 14.70 -11.34 8.44
C ALA A 203 15.40 -12.60 7.87
N GLU A 204 16.32 -12.42 6.91
CA GLU A 204 17.29 -13.43 6.47
C GLU A 204 18.57 -13.37 7.30
#